data_AF-A0A098BB36-F1
#
_entry.id   AF-A0A098BB36-F1
#
_cell.length_a   1.000
_cell.length_b   1.000
_cell.length_c   1.000
_cell.angle_alpha   90.00
_cell.angle_beta   90.00
_cell.angle_gamma   90.00
#
_symmetry.space_group_name_H-M   'P 1'
#
loop_
_entity.id
_entity.type
_entity.pdbx_description
1 polymer ?
#
loop_
_entity_poly.entity_id
_entity_poly.type
_entity_poly.pdbx_seq_one_letter_code
_entity_poly.pdbx_strand_id
1 'polypeptide(L)'
;MTYVQEVLDQAIKRNPGEAEFHQALREVLESLEPVLEKRPDLKEAGILERIVEPERQILFRVPWVDDQGKVRVNRGFRVEYNSAIGPYKGGLRFHPSVYLGIIKFLGFEQIFKNSLTGLPIGGGKGGSDFDPKGKSEGEIMRFCQSFITELYRYLGADTDVPAGDIGVGGREVGYMFGQYKRITNKYEGVLTGKGLTYGGSLGRTEATGYGLVYFMEEALKAVDKSFSGATVVVSGSGNVAIYATQKATQLGGKVVAMSDSNGYIYDKDGINLDTVRQLKEVERKRLKDYVSIHPSAEYHEGCAGIWTIPCAIALPCATQNELDGEAAEILVKNGCYAVGEGANMPSTPEAVDVFLQHKIIYGPGKAANAGGVAVSALEMSQNSMRYSWTFEEVDAKLKNIMVNIYHNASKAAQEFGFAGNLVAGANIAGFLKVAEAMKAQGTV
;
A
#
# COMPACT_ATOMS: atom_id res chain seq x y z
N MET A 1 -22.55 -2.20 25.86
CA MET A 1 -21.37 -1.77 25.11
C MET A 1 -20.60 -3.03 24.78
N THR A 2 -20.18 -3.23 23.53
CA THR A 2 -19.45 -4.45 23.17
C THR A 2 -17.99 -4.31 23.57
N TYR A 3 -17.28 -5.43 23.74
CA TYR A 3 -15.86 -5.41 24.12
C TYR A 3 -15.02 -4.60 23.14
N VAL A 4 -15.32 -4.72 21.84
CA VAL A 4 -14.69 -3.95 20.77
C VAL A 4 -14.89 -2.45 20.97
N GLN A 5 -16.13 -2.03 21.26
CA GLN A 5 -16.45 -0.62 21.49
C GLN A 5 -15.72 -0.06 22.72
N GLU A 6 -15.61 -0.84 23.80
CA GLU A 6 -14.88 -0.44 25.00
C GLU A 6 -13.39 -0.18 24.71
N VAL A 7 -12.73 -1.08 23.97
CA VAL A 7 -11.32 -0.91 23.58
C VAL A 7 -11.14 0.27 22.63
N LEU A 8 -12.04 0.44 21.67
CA LEU A 8 -12.03 1.56 20.74
C LEU A 8 -12.16 2.90 21.48
N ASP A 9 -13.13 3.03 22.38
CA ASP A 9 -13.36 4.27 23.14
C ASP A 9 -12.16 4.61 24.03
N GLN A 10 -11.52 3.60 24.63
CA GLN A 10 -10.28 3.78 25.38
C GLN A 10 -9.13 4.26 24.49
N ALA A 11 -8.96 3.65 23.31
CA ALA A 11 -7.93 4.03 22.34
C ALA A 11 -8.13 5.47 21.85
N ILE A 12 -9.37 5.87 21.52
CA ILE A 12 -9.70 7.24 21.10
C ILE A 12 -9.42 8.23 22.22
N LYS A 13 -9.86 7.91 23.45
CA LYS A 13 -9.64 8.78 24.62
C LYS A 13 -8.15 9.00 24.90
N ARG A 14 -7.30 7.99 24.69
CA ARG A 14 -5.85 8.10 24.88
C ARG A 14 -5.15 8.91 23.78
N ASN A 15 -5.76 9.01 22.61
CA ASN A 15 -5.14 9.57 21.41
C ASN A 15 -5.93 10.77 20.84
N PRO A 16 -6.15 11.84 21.60
CA PRO A 16 -6.97 12.97 21.14
C PRO A 16 -6.35 13.66 19.91
N GLY A 17 -7.19 13.99 18.93
CA GLY A 17 -6.78 14.76 17.74
C GLY A 17 -6.15 13.96 16.61
N GLU A 18 -6.18 12.62 16.67
CA GLU A 18 -5.63 11.73 15.64
C GLU A 18 -6.74 11.11 14.77
N ALA A 19 -7.46 11.96 14.02
CA ALA A 19 -8.68 11.55 13.31
C ALA A 19 -8.48 10.38 12.34
N GLU A 20 -7.40 10.39 11.54
CA GLU A 20 -7.08 9.31 10.60
C GLU A 20 -6.79 8.00 11.33
N PHE A 21 -6.17 8.07 12.51
CA PHE A 21 -5.93 6.89 13.33
C PHE A 21 -7.22 6.35 13.93
N HIS A 22 -8.12 7.22 14.40
CA HIS A 22 -9.44 6.82 14.91
C HIS A 22 -10.29 6.15 13.84
N GLN A 23 -10.25 6.66 12.61
CA GLN A 23 -10.95 6.06 11.48
C GLN A 23 -10.47 4.62 11.24
N ALA A 24 -9.16 4.42 11.10
CA ALA A 24 -8.60 3.09 10.85
C ALA A 24 -8.86 2.12 12.00
N LEU A 25 -8.84 2.59 13.25
CA LEU A 25 -9.25 1.78 14.38
C LEU A 25 -10.69 1.31 14.23
N ARG A 26 -11.65 2.20 13.94
CA ARG A 26 -13.07 1.83 13.75
C ARG A 26 -13.23 0.78 12.66
N GLU A 27 -12.70 1.04 11.47
CA GLU A 27 -12.84 0.18 10.30
C GLU A 27 -12.29 -1.24 10.54
N VAL A 28 -11.15 -1.36 11.23
CA VAL A 28 -10.59 -2.68 11.55
C VAL A 28 -11.36 -3.33 12.69
N LEU A 29 -11.54 -2.65 13.82
CA LEU A 29 -12.10 -3.24 15.03
C LEU A 29 -13.54 -3.75 14.85
N GLU A 30 -14.38 -3.01 14.12
CA GLU A 30 -15.75 -3.42 13.83
C GLU A 30 -15.80 -4.75 13.06
N SER A 31 -14.87 -4.97 12.13
CA SER A 31 -14.77 -6.23 11.38
C SER A 31 -14.27 -7.42 12.21
N LEU A 32 -13.73 -7.19 13.41
CA LEU A 32 -13.20 -8.22 14.30
C LEU A 32 -14.21 -8.68 15.37
N GLU A 33 -15.36 -8.03 15.47
CA GLU A 33 -16.36 -8.37 16.49
C GLU A 33 -16.80 -9.85 16.44
N PRO A 34 -17.14 -10.44 15.27
CA PRO A 34 -17.48 -11.86 15.19
C PRO A 34 -16.30 -12.79 15.49
N VAL A 35 -15.07 -12.30 15.33
CA VAL A 35 -13.87 -13.07 15.68
C VAL A 35 -13.75 -13.20 17.18
N LEU A 36 -13.90 -12.09 17.90
CA LEU A 36 -13.73 -12.03 19.35
C LEU A 36 -14.88 -12.72 20.09
N GLU A 37 -16.08 -12.77 19.50
CA GLU A 37 -17.18 -13.60 20.01
C GLU A 37 -16.86 -15.11 19.92
N LYS A 38 -16.27 -15.56 18.80
CA LYS A 38 -15.89 -16.98 18.62
C LYS A 38 -14.58 -17.35 19.33
N ARG A 39 -13.77 -16.36 19.73
CA ARG A 39 -12.42 -16.55 20.29
C ARG A 39 -12.26 -15.80 21.62
N PRO A 40 -12.95 -16.24 22.70
CA PRO A 40 -12.85 -15.60 24.01
C PRO A 40 -11.42 -15.65 24.57
N ASP A 41 -10.61 -16.63 24.15
CA ASP A 41 -9.20 -16.74 24.53
C ASP A 41 -8.35 -15.53 24.06
N LEU A 42 -8.71 -14.89 22.94
CA LEU A 42 -8.03 -13.68 22.47
C LEU A 42 -8.41 -12.45 23.30
N LYS A 43 -9.66 -12.41 23.78
CA LYS A 43 -10.13 -11.38 24.71
C LYS A 43 -9.47 -11.53 26.09
N GLU A 44 -9.40 -12.75 26.62
CA GLU A 44 -8.73 -13.05 27.89
C GLU A 44 -7.23 -12.69 27.86
N ALA A 45 -6.58 -12.89 26.71
CA ALA A 45 -5.18 -12.52 26.50
C ALA A 45 -4.96 -11.01 26.24
N GLY A 46 -6.02 -10.19 26.24
CA GLY A 46 -5.94 -8.74 26.06
C GLY A 46 -5.36 -8.33 24.70
N ILE A 47 -5.62 -9.13 23.65
CA ILE A 47 -4.98 -8.93 22.34
C ILE A 47 -5.41 -7.60 21.71
N LEU A 48 -6.69 -7.22 21.84
CA LEU A 48 -7.19 -6.02 21.17
C LEU A 48 -6.64 -4.75 21.82
N GLU A 49 -6.52 -4.71 23.15
CA GLU A 49 -5.92 -3.60 23.89
C GLU A 49 -4.46 -3.42 23.54
N ARG A 50 -3.74 -4.53 23.34
CA ARG A 50 -2.33 -4.51 22.97
C ARG A 50 -2.12 -4.08 21.52
N ILE A 51 -2.91 -4.59 20.57
CA ILE A 51 -2.68 -4.34 19.15
C ILE A 51 -2.99 -2.90 18.72
N VAL A 52 -3.88 -2.21 19.43
CA VAL A 52 -4.21 -0.79 19.14
C VAL A 52 -3.15 0.17 19.66
N GLU A 53 -2.28 -0.25 20.58
CA GLU A 53 -1.18 0.55 21.13
C GLU A 53 0.14 0.17 20.43
N PRO A 54 0.88 1.11 19.81
CA PRO A 54 2.17 0.79 19.22
C PRO A 54 3.18 0.29 20.26
N GLU A 55 3.97 -0.73 19.92
CA GLU A 55 5.06 -1.22 20.76
C GLU A 55 6.08 -0.11 21.08
N ARG A 56 6.37 0.78 20.12
CA ARG A 56 7.21 1.96 20.33
C ARG A 56 6.90 3.11 19.37
N GLN A 57 7.00 4.34 19.88
CA GLN A 57 6.85 5.57 19.11
C GLN A 57 8.06 6.49 19.33
N ILE A 58 8.71 6.91 18.24
CA ILE A 58 9.94 7.69 18.26
C ILE A 58 9.69 9.00 17.50
N LEU A 59 9.82 10.12 18.19
CA LEU A 59 9.71 11.46 17.62
C LEU A 59 11.01 12.20 17.87
N PHE A 60 11.57 12.81 16.83
CA PHE A 60 12.88 13.43 16.93
C PHE A 60 13.02 14.67 16.07
N ARG A 61 13.97 15.53 16.44
CA ARG A 61 14.31 16.74 15.69
C ARG A 61 15.27 16.40 14.56
N VAL A 62 15.04 16.95 13.37
CA VAL A 62 15.89 16.78 12.19
C VAL A 62 16.41 18.15 11.74
N PRO A 63 17.55 18.62 12.29
CA PRO A 63 18.16 19.88 11.85
C PRO A 63 19.00 19.67 10.59
N TRP A 64 18.92 20.57 9.61
CA TRP A 64 19.71 20.52 8.38
C TRP A 64 19.99 21.93 7.86
N VAL A 65 20.85 22.06 6.85
CA VAL A 65 21.25 23.35 6.27
C VAL A 65 20.84 23.39 4.80
N ASP A 66 20.15 24.44 4.39
CA ASP A 66 19.73 24.64 3.00
C ASP A 66 20.88 25.15 2.13
N ASP A 67 20.66 25.28 0.82
CA ASP A 67 21.72 25.73 -0.10
C ASP A 67 22.17 27.19 0.14
N GLN A 68 21.39 27.99 0.87
CA GLN A 68 21.76 29.34 1.27
C GLN A 68 22.52 29.37 2.62
N GLY A 69 22.85 28.22 3.19
CA GLY A 69 23.52 28.13 4.49
C GLY A 69 22.59 28.38 5.68
N LYS A 70 21.27 28.46 5.47
CA LYS A 70 20.30 28.70 6.55
C LYS A 70 19.90 27.38 7.21
N VAL A 71 19.91 27.39 8.54
CA VAL A 71 19.46 26.26 9.35
C VAL A 71 17.95 26.09 9.21
N ARG A 72 17.53 24.85 8.97
CA ARG A 72 16.15 24.39 8.90
C ARG A 72 15.95 23.29 9.94
N VAL A 73 14.71 23.14 10.42
CA VAL A 73 14.34 22.13 11.40
C VAL A 73 13.01 21.51 11.00
N ASN A 74 12.99 20.19 10.97
CA ASN A 74 11.81 19.38 10.72
C ASN A 74 11.63 18.35 11.84
N ARG A 75 10.45 17.74 11.92
CA ARG A 75 10.17 16.64 12.84
C ARG A 75 10.27 15.31 12.10
N GLY A 76 10.99 14.37 12.68
CA GLY A 76 11.06 12.98 12.24
C GLY A 76 10.20 12.07 13.12
N PHE A 77 9.68 11.01 12.52
CA PHE A 77 8.82 10.02 13.17
C PHE A 77 9.24 8.60 12.79
N ARG A 78 9.19 7.68 13.76
CA ARG A 78 9.14 6.24 13.52
C ARG A 78 8.22 5.58 14.55
N VAL A 79 7.17 4.93 14.07
CA VAL A 79 6.24 4.12 14.86
C VAL A 79 6.51 2.67 14.51
N GLU A 80 7.08 1.97 15.47
CA GLU A 80 7.34 0.53 15.51
C GLU A 80 6.08 -0.10 16.12
N TYR A 81 5.14 -0.53 15.28
CA TYR A 81 3.77 -0.78 15.73
C TYR A 81 3.64 -2.18 16.34
N ASN A 82 4.00 -3.21 15.58
CA ASN A 82 3.90 -4.59 16.04
C ASN A 82 4.99 -5.46 15.43
N SER A 83 5.70 -6.24 16.26
CA SER A 83 6.78 -7.13 15.84
C SER A 83 6.46 -8.63 15.99
N ALA A 84 5.22 -8.97 16.31
CA ALA A 84 4.83 -10.35 16.64
C ALA A 84 5.14 -11.38 15.54
N ILE A 85 5.15 -10.97 14.27
CA ILE A 85 5.39 -11.86 13.13
C ILE A 85 6.71 -11.56 12.38
N GLY A 86 7.59 -10.75 12.97
CA GLY A 86 8.90 -10.41 12.39
C GLY A 86 9.30 -8.95 12.60
N PRO A 87 10.43 -8.51 12.01
CA PRO A 87 10.92 -7.14 12.14
C PRO A 87 9.87 -6.11 11.72
N TYR A 88 9.87 -4.93 12.34
CA TYR A 88 8.97 -3.86 11.93
C TYR A 88 9.21 -3.52 10.46
N LYS A 89 8.12 -3.39 9.70
CA LYS A 89 8.21 -3.15 8.27
C LYS A 89 7.21 -2.10 7.83
N GLY A 90 7.74 -1.04 7.22
CA GLY A 90 6.93 -0.10 6.45
C GLY A 90 7.66 1.19 6.09
N GLY A 91 7.08 1.90 5.13
CA GLY A 91 7.71 3.03 4.44
C GLY A 91 7.95 4.27 5.31
N LEU A 92 8.76 5.18 4.75
CA LEU A 92 9.02 6.53 5.25
C LEU A 92 8.34 7.54 4.33
N ARG A 93 7.52 8.44 4.87
CA ARG A 93 6.83 9.50 4.11
C ARG A 93 7.42 10.88 4.41
N PHE A 94 7.85 11.61 3.38
CA PHE A 94 8.27 13.01 3.49
C PHE A 94 7.21 13.90 2.83
N HIS A 95 6.37 14.53 3.65
CA HIS A 95 5.30 15.39 3.18
C HIS A 95 4.92 16.41 4.25
N PRO A 96 4.62 17.68 3.92
CA PRO A 96 4.32 18.73 4.90
C PRO A 96 3.07 18.46 5.77
N SER A 97 2.20 17.54 5.37
CA SER A 97 1.03 17.14 6.17
C SER A 97 1.35 16.10 7.25
N VAL A 98 2.54 15.51 7.26
CA VAL A 98 2.88 14.40 8.17
C VAL A 98 2.85 14.88 9.62
N TYR A 99 2.05 14.20 10.44
CA TYR A 99 2.05 14.30 11.89
C TYR A 99 1.85 12.90 12.51
N LEU A 100 1.92 12.79 13.85
CA LEU A 100 1.91 11.49 14.54
C LEU A 100 0.67 10.64 14.19
N GLY A 101 -0.52 11.22 14.18
CA GLY A 101 -1.77 10.51 13.87
C GLY A 101 -1.75 9.83 12.49
N ILE A 102 -1.23 10.50 11.46
CA ILE A 102 -1.05 9.90 10.12
C ILE A 102 -0.05 8.74 10.15
N ILE A 103 1.06 8.88 10.88
CA ILE A 103 2.08 7.81 10.95
C ILE A 103 1.52 6.59 11.72
N LYS A 104 0.75 6.81 12.79
CA LYS A 104 0.08 5.73 13.52
C LYS A 104 -0.99 5.04 12.68
N PHE A 105 -1.86 5.80 12.03
CA PHE A 105 -2.83 5.28 11.06
C PHE A 105 -2.15 4.34 10.06
N LEU A 106 -1.14 4.84 9.35
CA LEU A 106 -0.45 4.07 8.33
C LEU A 106 0.28 2.86 8.92
N GLY A 107 0.85 3.00 10.12
CA GLY A 107 1.53 1.91 10.83
C GLY A 107 0.59 0.81 11.29
N PHE A 108 -0.61 1.15 11.76
CA PHE A 108 -1.64 0.22 12.20
C PHE A 108 -2.14 -0.64 11.03
N GLU A 109 -2.53 -0.01 9.92
CA GLU A 109 -2.89 -0.72 8.68
C GLU A 109 -1.75 -1.61 8.16
N GLN A 110 -0.50 -1.17 8.32
CA GLN A 110 0.67 -1.91 7.86
C GLN A 110 0.83 -3.25 8.59
N ILE A 111 0.36 -3.40 9.83
CA ILE A 111 0.39 -4.68 10.57
C ILE A 111 -0.36 -5.75 9.79
N PHE A 112 -1.63 -5.46 9.47
CA PHE A 112 -2.53 -6.43 8.84
C PHE A 112 -2.17 -6.66 7.37
N LYS A 113 -1.80 -5.59 6.66
CA LYS A 113 -1.29 -5.70 5.29
C LYS A 113 -0.06 -6.61 5.19
N ASN A 114 0.89 -6.46 6.13
CA ASN A 114 2.10 -7.28 6.14
C ASN A 114 1.79 -8.72 6.54
N SER A 115 0.92 -8.90 7.54
CA SER A 115 0.43 -10.21 7.98
C SER A 115 -0.15 -11.04 6.84
N LEU A 116 -1.01 -10.42 6.01
CA LEU A 116 -1.67 -11.05 4.87
C LEU A 116 -0.71 -11.67 3.86
N THR A 117 0.48 -11.09 3.69
CA THR A 117 1.49 -11.60 2.74
C THR A 117 1.96 -13.02 3.05
N GLY A 118 1.74 -13.50 4.28
CA GLY A 118 2.29 -14.78 4.74
C GLY A 118 3.76 -14.70 5.16
N LEU A 119 4.48 -13.62 4.80
CA LEU A 119 5.91 -13.44 5.07
C LEU A 119 6.16 -12.97 6.52
N PRO A 120 7.40 -13.15 7.04
CA PRO A 120 7.74 -12.84 8.44
C PRO A 120 8.11 -11.36 8.61
N ILE A 121 7.12 -10.48 8.51
CA ILE A 121 7.30 -9.03 8.64
C ILE A 121 6.21 -8.42 9.53
N GLY A 122 6.63 -7.72 10.59
CA GLY A 122 5.75 -6.95 11.47
C GLY A 122 5.28 -5.63 10.84
N GLY A 123 4.60 -4.78 11.58
CA GLY A 123 4.06 -3.50 11.10
C GLY A 123 4.79 -2.28 11.65
N GLY A 124 5.07 -1.30 10.80
CA GLY A 124 5.60 -0.01 11.25
C GLY A 124 5.49 1.06 10.18
N LYS A 125 5.71 2.32 10.55
CA LYS A 125 5.74 3.46 9.60
C LYS A 125 6.59 4.59 10.14
N GLY A 126 7.12 5.43 9.27
CA GLY A 126 7.79 6.65 9.70
C GLY A 126 7.73 7.74 8.65
N GLY A 127 8.48 8.81 8.89
CA GLY A 127 8.49 9.94 7.97
C GLY A 127 8.91 11.25 8.62
N SER A 128 8.63 12.33 7.92
CA SER A 128 8.87 13.69 8.37
C SER A 128 7.91 14.68 7.71
N ASP A 129 7.64 15.78 8.42
CA ASP A 129 6.97 16.98 7.88
C ASP A 129 7.84 17.75 6.85
N PHE A 130 9.01 17.22 6.48
CA PHE A 130 9.85 17.74 5.42
C PHE A 130 9.15 17.69 4.05
N ASP A 131 9.13 18.82 3.35
CA ASP A 131 8.64 18.92 1.98
C ASP A 131 9.80 18.81 0.97
N PRO A 132 9.92 17.69 0.22
CA PRO A 132 10.97 17.53 -0.79
C PRO A 132 10.71 18.38 -2.04
N LYS A 133 9.51 18.94 -2.24
CA LYS A 133 9.23 19.79 -3.40
C LYS A 133 10.06 21.07 -3.35
N GLY A 134 10.60 21.44 -4.51
CA GLY A 134 11.45 22.61 -4.68
C GLY A 134 12.81 22.52 -3.99
N LYS A 135 13.22 21.35 -3.48
CA LYS A 135 14.54 21.16 -2.88
C LYS A 135 15.56 20.70 -3.91
N SER A 136 16.79 21.15 -3.76
CA SER A 136 17.90 20.64 -4.57
C SER A 136 18.27 19.22 -4.17
N GLU A 137 19.02 18.52 -5.03
CA GLU A 137 19.55 17.20 -4.68
C GLU A 137 20.46 17.24 -3.44
N GLY A 138 21.25 18.31 -3.29
CA GLY A 138 22.11 18.52 -2.15
C GLY A 138 21.32 18.70 -0.84
N GLU A 139 20.23 19.46 -0.88
CA GLU A 139 19.33 19.65 0.27
C GLU A 139 18.68 18.34 0.70
N ILE A 140 18.16 17.57 -0.26
CA ILE A 140 17.53 16.27 0.02
C ILE A 140 18.53 15.29 0.62
N MET A 141 19.76 15.25 0.08
CA MET A 141 20.82 14.41 0.63
C MET A 141 21.16 14.81 2.08
N ARG A 142 21.35 16.11 2.37
CA ARG A 142 21.65 16.60 3.72
C ARG A 142 20.51 16.31 4.69
N PHE A 143 19.26 16.46 4.25
CA PHE A 143 18.09 16.07 5.03
C PHE A 143 18.08 14.57 5.36
N CYS A 144 18.23 13.70 4.35
CA CYS A 144 18.28 12.24 4.55
C CYS A 144 19.41 11.83 5.50
N GLN A 145 20.59 12.47 5.39
CA GLN A 145 21.72 12.21 6.27
C GLN A 145 21.42 12.61 7.72
N SER A 146 20.83 13.79 7.93
CA SER A 146 20.40 14.25 9.26
C SER A 146 19.33 13.32 9.86
N PHE A 147 18.34 12.93 9.06
CA PHE A 147 17.26 12.04 9.44
C PHE A 147 17.80 10.68 9.95
N ILE A 148 18.70 10.06 9.19
CA ILE A 148 19.31 8.77 9.56
C ILE A 148 20.28 8.90 10.73
N THR A 149 20.88 10.07 10.96
CA THR A 149 21.81 10.28 12.09
C THR A 149 21.14 10.08 13.45
N GLU A 150 19.82 10.32 13.56
CA GLU A 150 19.07 9.88 14.73
C GLU A 150 18.51 8.47 14.53
N LEU A 151 17.86 8.20 13.39
CA LEU A 151 17.06 6.99 13.21
C LEU A 151 17.89 5.69 13.22
N TYR A 152 19.16 5.71 12.80
CA TYR A 152 19.95 4.48 12.58
C TYR A 152 20.01 3.53 13.80
N ARG A 153 19.94 4.06 15.02
CA ARG A 153 20.07 3.28 16.27
C ARG A 153 18.83 2.45 16.59
N TYR A 154 17.72 2.71 15.90
CA TYR A 154 16.46 1.98 16.03
C TYR A 154 16.23 1.03 14.85
N LEU A 155 17.04 1.13 13.79
CA LEU A 155 16.94 0.29 12.60
C LEU A 155 17.88 -0.91 12.68
N GLY A 156 17.55 -1.96 11.93
CA GLY A 156 18.40 -3.12 11.73
C GLY A 156 17.70 -4.18 10.89
N ALA A 157 18.47 -5.03 10.22
CA ALA A 157 17.92 -6.08 9.36
C ALA A 157 16.89 -6.99 10.06
N ASP A 158 17.08 -7.23 11.36
CA ASP A 158 16.21 -8.08 12.20
C ASP A 158 15.39 -7.26 13.22
N THR A 159 15.42 -5.93 13.14
CA THR A 159 14.71 -5.04 14.08
C THR A 159 13.62 -4.25 13.36
N ASP A 160 14.03 -3.34 12.46
CA ASP A 160 13.14 -2.45 11.73
C ASP A 160 13.73 -2.14 10.35
N VAL A 161 12.96 -2.43 9.30
CA VAL A 161 13.37 -2.33 7.89
C VAL A 161 12.46 -1.35 7.13
N PRO A 162 12.81 -0.04 7.07
CA PRO A 162 12.02 0.93 6.34
C PRO A 162 12.04 0.74 4.81
N ALA A 163 11.20 1.53 4.13
CA ALA A 163 11.10 1.55 2.67
C ALA A 163 10.75 2.97 2.18
N GLY A 164 10.64 3.15 0.87
CA GLY A 164 10.04 4.35 0.29
C GLY A 164 8.52 4.46 0.53
N ASP A 165 8.02 5.70 0.47
CA ASP A 165 6.60 6.10 0.44
C ASP A 165 6.53 7.48 -0.26
N ILE A 166 5.43 8.22 -0.13
CA ILE A 166 5.29 9.58 -0.69
C ILE A 166 6.47 10.45 -0.22
N GLY A 167 7.19 11.05 -1.18
CA GLY A 167 8.35 11.90 -0.93
C GLY A 167 9.66 11.16 -0.66
N VAL A 168 9.66 9.82 -0.65
CA VAL A 168 10.85 8.97 -0.45
C VAL A 168 10.91 7.92 -1.56
N GLY A 169 11.66 8.21 -2.63
CA GLY A 169 11.92 7.30 -3.74
C GLY A 169 13.29 6.63 -3.65
N GLY A 170 13.73 6.04 -4.76
CA GLY A 170 15.03 5.36 -4.84
C GLY A 170 16.23 6.28 -4.54
N ARG A 171 16.12 7.58 -4.85
CA ARG A 171 17.14 8.59 -4.51
C ARG A 171 17.27 8.76 -3.00
N GLU A 172 16.17 9.01 -2.31
CA GLU A 172 16.15 9.20 -0.85
C GLU A 172 16.57 7.91 -0.14
N VAL A 173 16.08 6.74 -0.59
CA VAL A 173 16.53 5.43 -0.08
C VAL A 173 18.04 5.26 -0.23
N GLY A 174 18.62 5.65 -1.38
CA GLY A 174 20.06 5.61 -1.62
C GLY A 174 20.85 6.49 -0.65
N TYR A 175 20.44 7.75 -0.44
CA TYR A 175 21.09 8.65 0.51
C TYR A 175 20.98 8.15 1.96
N MET A 176 19.81 7.64 2.34
CA MET A 176 19.59 7.09 3.68
C MET A 176 20.41 5.82 3.92
N PHE A 177 20.44 4.90 2.95
CA PHE A 177 21.26 3.68 3.03
C PHE A 177 22.75 4.02 3.12
N GLY A 178 23.22 4.98 2.32
CA GLY A 178 24.59 5.47 2.36
C GLY A 178 24.98 6.02 3.73
N GLN A 179 24.12 6.85 4.34
CA GLN A 179 24.37 7.39 5.68
C GLN A 179 24.33 6.30 6.76
N TYR A 180 23.36 5.38 6.69
CA TYR A 180 23.26 4.26 7.63
C TYR A 180 24.55 3.45 7.62
N LYS A 181 25.02 3.06 6.42
CA LYS A 181 26.26 2.31 6.23
C LYS A 181 27.47 3.07 6.78
N ARG A 182 27.54 4.39 6.55
CA ARG A 182 28.64 5.23 7.04
C ARG A 182 28.72 5.25 8.57
N ILE A 183 27.59 5.36 9.26
CA ILE A 183 27.55 5.47 10.73
C ILE A 183 27.77 4.10 11.39
N THR A 184 27.11 3.05 10.86
CA THR A 184 27.12 1.72 11.49
C THR A 184 28.31 0.87 11.08
N ASN A 185 28.97 1.22 9.97
CA ASN A 185 29.98 0.38 9.31
C ASN A 185 29.43 -1.02 8.94
N LYS A 186 28.13 -1.14 8.62
CA LYS A 186 27.47 -2.38 8.23
C LYS A 186 26.84 -2.29 6.84
N TYR A 187 26.94 -3.38 6.09
CA TYR A 187 26.21 -3.58 4.84
C TYR A 187 25.20 -4.71 5.03
N GLU A 188 23.93 -4.35 5.22
CA GLU A 188 22.85 -5.29 5.55
C GLU A 188 21.50 -4.83 4.98
N GLY A 189 20.49 -5.69 5.03
CA GLY A 189 19.14 -5.45 4.50
C GLY A 189 18.29 -4.48 5.31
N VAL A 190 18.84 -3.35 5.76
CA VAL A 190 18.15 -2.38 6.64
C VAL A 190 17.10 -1.52 5.93
N LEU A 191 17.19 -1.39 4.61
CA LEU A 191 16.21 -0.67 3.79
C LEU A 191 15.83 -1.52 2.58
N THR A 192 14.58 -1.38 2.15
CA THR A 192 14.05 -1.99 0.93
C THR A 192 13.70 -0.93 -0.10
N GLY A 193 13.62 -1.29 -1.38
CA GLY A 193 13.56 -0.34 -2.48
C GLY A 193 14.94 0.24 -2.82
N LYS A 194 16.01 -0.51 -2.53
CA LYS A 194 17.37 -0.15 -2.93
C LYS A 194 17.52 -0.25 -4.45
N GLY A 195 18.49 0.45 -5.01
CA GLY A 195 18.88 0.29 -6.41
C GLY A 195 19.51 -1.08 -6.65
N LEU A 196 19.32 -1.61 -7.86
CA LEU A 196 19.73 -2.96 -8.24
C LEU A 196 21.23 -3.21 -8.03
N THR A 197 22.06 -2.20 -8.25
CA THR A 197 23.54 -2.31 -8.11
C THR A 197 24.02 -2.38 -6.66
N TYR A 198 23.14 -2.18 -5.67
CA TYR A 198 23.49 -2.21 -4.25
C TYR A 198 22.44 -2.93 -3.39
N GLY A 199 21.95 -4.07 -3.87
CA GLY A 199 21.11 -4.99 -3.09
C GLY A 199 19.60 -4.76 -3.24
N GLY A 200 19.17 -4.03 -4.27
CA GLY A 200 17.77 -3.97 -4.70
C GLY A 200 17.29 -5.29 -5.31
N SER A 201 15.96 -5.45 -5.40
CA SER A 201 15.32 -6.59 -6.06
C SER A 201 14.79 -6.22 -7.44
N LEU A 202 14.96 -7.10 -8.42
CA LEU A 202 14.15 -7.09 -9.64
C LEU A 202 12.67 -7.26 -9.28
N GLY A 203 11.77 -6.85 -10.18
CA GLY A 203 10.32 -6.92 -9.97
C GLY A 203 9.76 -5.89 -8.99
N ARG A 204 10.60 -5.12 -8.28
CA ARG A 204 10.13 -4.14 -7.27
C ARG A 204 9.34 -2.99 -7.89
N THR A 205 9.69 -2.60 -9.11
CA THR A 205 9.03 -1.52 -9.86
C THR A 205 7.62 -1.95 -10.27
N GLU A 206 7.43 -3.20 -10.64
CA GLU A 206 6.20 -3.78 -11.17
C GLU A 206 5.27 -4.28 -10.04
N ALA A 207 5.85 -4.61 -8.88
CA ALA A 207 5.27 -5.39 -7.81
C ALA A 207 3.83 -5.03 -7.41
N THR A 208 3.53 -3.74 -7.24
CA THR A 208 2.20 -3.31 -6.79
C THR A 208 1.15 -3.47 -7.89
N GLY A 209 1.46 -3.05 -9.12
CA GLY A 209 0.54 -3.16 -10.25
C GLY A 209 0.33 -4.61 -10.69
N TYR A 210 1.40 -5.41 -10.72
CA TYR A 210 1.30 -6.84 -10.98
C TYR A 210 0.55 -7.55 -9.86
N GLY A 211 0.85 -7.20 -8.60
CA GLY A 211 0.19 -7.76 -7.43
C GLY A 211 -1.33 -7.55 -7.45
N LEU A 212 -1.76 -6.32 -7.76
CA LEU A 212 -3.17 -5.98 -7.94
C LEU A 212 -3.85 -6.90 -8.96
N VAL A 213 -3.25 -7.02 -10.14
CA VAL A 213 -3.83 -7.82 -11.21
C VAL A 213 -3.84 -9.30 -10.86
N TYR A 214 -2.79 -9.85 -10.22
CA TYR A 214 -2.78 -11.24 -9.77
C TYR A 214 -3.83 -11.53 -8.70
N PHE A 215 -4.02 -10.63 -7.74
CA PHE A 215 -5.07 -10.77 -6.74
C PHE A 215 -6.46 -10.78 -7.38
N MET A 216 -6.71 -9.83 -8.29
CA MET A 216 -7.98 -9.77 -9.01
C MET A 216 -8.17 -10.95 -9.97
N GLU A 217 -7.10 -11.45 -10.60
CA GLU A 217 -7.13 -12.64 -11.47
C GLU A 217 -7.64 -13.85 -10.67
N GLU A 218 -7.15 -14.02 -9.44
CA GLU A 218 -7.60 -15.11 -8.57
C GLU A 218 -9.05 -14.90 -8.08
N ALA A 219 -9.41 -13.68 -7.73
CA ALA A 219 -10.78 -13.35 -7.32
C ALA A 219 -11.81 -13.57 -8.44
N LEU A 220 -11.43 -13.27 -9.69
CA LEU A 220 -12.25 -13.50 -10.88
C LEU A 220 -12.43 -14.99 -11.18
N LYS A 221 -11.35 -15.78 -11.07
CA LYS A 221 -11.40 -17.24 -11.29
C LYS A 221 -12.39 -17.94 -10.38
N ALA A 222 -12.51 -17.48 -9.13
CA ALA A 222 -13.43 -18.06 -8.15
C ALA A 222 -14.92 -17.92 -8.52
N VAL A 223 -15.24 -17.09 -9.52
CA VAL A 223 -16.60 -16.90 -10.04
C VAL A 223 -16.66 -17.06 -11.57
N ASP A 224 -15.77 -17.88 -12.12
CA ASP A 224 -15.71 -18.23 -13.55
C ASP A 224 -15.59 -17.01 -14.48
N LYS A 225 -14.93 -15.95 -14.02
CA LYS A 225 -14.58 -14.76 -14.80
C LYS A 225 -13.08 -14.68 -15.01
N SER A 226 -12.65 -13.83 -15.96
CA SER A 226 -11.23 -13.59 -16.21
C SER A 226 -11.00 -12.18 -16.75
N PHE A 227 -9.72 -11.79 -16.87
CA PHE A 227 -9.33 -10.60 -17.62
C PHE A 227 -9.50 -10.77 -19.13
N SER A 228 -9.45 -11.99 -19.65
CA SER A 228 -9.49 -12.24 -21.11
C SER A 228 -10.80 -11.73 -21.72
N GLY A 229 -10.69 -10.78 -22.65
CA GLY A 229 -11.84 -10.15 -23.30
C GLY A 229 -12.60 -9.13 -22.44
N ALA A 230 -12.21 -8.90 -21.19
CA ALA A 230 -12.83 -7.92 -20.31
C ALA A 230 -12.35 -6.51 -20.64
N THR A 231 -13.28 -5.55 -20.69
CA THR A 231 -12.96 -4.11 -20.73
C THR A 231 -12.50 -3.65 -19.36
N VAL A 232 -11.33 -3.02 -19.28
CA VAL A 232 -10.71 -2.58 -18.03
C VAL A 232 -10.53 -1.06 -18.02
N VAL A 233 -10.86 -0.41 -16.92
CA VAL A 233 -10.54 1.00 -16.66
C VAL A 233 -9.52 1.07 -15.53
N VAL A 234 -8.43 1.80 -15.73
CA VAL A 234 -7.38 1.97 -14.71
C VAL A 234 -7.23 3.46 -14.45
N SER A 235 -7.48 3.94 -13.24
CA SER A 235 -7.16 5.35 -12.94
C SER A 235 -5.67 5.53 -12.67
N GLY A 236 -5.18 6.73 -12.88
CA GLY A 236 -3.78 7.08 -12.68
C GLY A 236 -2.88 6.68 -13.86
N SER A 237 -1.67 7.21 -13.79
CA SER A 237 -0.61 7.04 -14.79
C SER A 237 0.78 7.04 -14.13
N GLY A 238 0.80 6.74 -12.83
CA GLY A 238 2.01 6.47 -12.09
C GLY A 238 2.41 5.00 -12.21
N ASN A 239 3.44 4.64 -11.45
CA ASN A 239 4.00 3.30 -11.42
C ASN A 239 2.93 2.20 -11.28
N VAL A 240 2.05 2.27 -10.27
CA VAL A 240 1.01 1.23 -10.06
C VAL A 240 0.12 1.07 -11.29
N ALA A 241 -0.41 2.18 -11.83
CA ALA A 241 -1.32 2.16 -12.98
C ALA A 241 -0.66 1.66 -14.27
N ILE A 242 0.58 2.04 -14.53
CA ILE A 242 1.37 1.58 -15.70
C ILE A 242 1.54 0.06 -15.66
N TYR A 243 1.96 -0.49 -14.52
CA TYR A 243 2.23 -1.92 -14.41
C TYR A 243 0.97 -2.76 -14.22
N ALA A 244 -0.11 -2.20 -13.64
CA ALA A 244 -1.43 -2.81 -13.66
C ALA A 244 -1.97 -2.90 -15.09
N THR A 245 -1.84 -1.83 -15.89
CA THR A 245 -2.21 -1.82 -17.31
C THR A 245 -1.43 -2.86 -18.09
N GLN A 246 -0.11 -2.94 -17.86
CA GLN A 246 0.74 -3.95 -18.51
C GLN A 246 0.25 -5.37 -18.20
N LYS A 247 0.05 -5.70 -16.92
CA LYS A 247 -0.32 -7.07 -16.53
C LYS A 247 -1.74 -7.42 -16.96
N ALA A 248 -2.70 -6.51 -16.82
CA ALA A 248 -4.06 -6.72 -17.29
C ALA A 248 -4.10 -7.01 -18.80
N THR A 249 -3.32 -6.26 -19.59
CA THR A 249 -3.17 -6.49 -21.04
C THR A 249 -2.52 -7.83 -21.36
N GLN A 250 -1.48 -8.24 -20.61
CA GLN A 250 -0.84 -9.56 -20.76
C GLN A 250 -1.81 -10.73 -20.48
N LEU A 251 -2.80 -10.53 -19.60
CA LEU A 251 -3.85 -11.51 -19.31
C LEU A 251 -5.05 -11.43 -20.27
N GLY A 252 -4.97 -10.61 -21.32
CA GLY A 252 -6.00 -10.47 -22.35
C GLY A 252 -7.10 -9.46 -22.04
N GLY A 253 -6.94 -8.64 -20.98
CA GLY A 253 -7.82 -7.51 -20.69
C GLY A 253 -7.59 -6.35 -21.64
N LYS A 254 -8.67 -5.69 -22.07
CA LYS A 254 -8.60 -4.50 -22.91
C LYS A 254 -8.71 -3.26 -22.04
N VAL A 255 -7.56 -2.67 -21.69
CA VAL A 255 -7.54 -1.42 -20.92
C VAL A 255 -7.91 -0.26 -21.84
N VAL A 256 -9.02 0.42 -21.58
CA VAL A 256 -9.57 1.46 -22.46
C VAL A 256 -9.45 2.88 -21.92
N ALA A 257 -9.09 3.06 -20.65
CA ALA A 257 -8.92 4.39 -20.07
C ALA A 257 -7.80 4.44 -19.02
N MET A 258 -7.11 5.59 -18.98
CA MET A 258 -6.10 5.96 -17.97
C MET A 258 -6.23 7.44 -17.58
N SER A 259 -5.88 7.81 -16.34
CA SER A 259 -5.98 9.21 -15.89
C SER A 259 -4.67 9.81 -15.36
N ASP A 260 -4.60 11.14 -15.31
CA ASP A 260 -3.66 11.88 -14.49
C ASP A 260 -4.40 12.97 -13.72
N SER A 261 -3.67 13.83 -13.01
CA SER A 261 -4.27 14.89 -12.19
C SER A 261 -5.12 15.90 -12.96
N ASN A 262 -4.98 15.98 -14.29
CA ASN A 262 -5.61 16.99 -15.12
C ASN A 262 -6.83 16.46 -15.89
N GLY A 263 -6.92 15.15 -16.08
CA GLY A 263 -7.95 14.54 -16.93
C GLY A 263 -7.73 13.05 -17.14
N TYR A 264 -8.50 12.47 -18.05
CA TYR A 264 -8.33 11.08 -18.46
C TYR A 264 -8.39 10.92 -19.98
N ILE A 265 -7.70 9.89 -20.46
CA ILE A 265 -7.76 9.45 -21.84
C ILE A 265 -8.69 8.25 -21.96
N TYR A 266 -9.43 8.18 -23.06
CA TYR A 266 -10.25 7.05 -23.46
C TYR A 266 -9.86 6.61 -24.86
N ASP A 267 -9.47 5.35 -25.00
CA ASP A 267 -9.13 4.72 -26.26
C ASP A 267 -9.97 3.45 -26.42
N LYS A 268 -11.00 3.54 -27.26
CA LYS A 268 -11.92 2.43 -27.51
C LYS A 268 -11.22 1.19 -28.08
N ASP A 269 -10.06 1.35 -28.69
CA ASP A 269 -9.28 0.26 -29.30
C ASP A 269 -8.23 -0.31 -28.34
N GLY A 270 -8.02 0.36 -27.20
CA GLY A 270 -7.15 -0.04 -26.11
C GLY A 270 -5.95 0.91 -25.97
N ILE A 271 -5.54 1.16 -24.73
CA ILE A 271 -4.46 2.10 -24.42
C ILE A 271 -3.11 1.56 -24.91
N ASN A 272 -2.41 2.35 -25.71
CA ASN A 272 -1.02 2.12 -26.09
C ASN A 272 -0.09 2.47 -24.91
N LEU A 273 0.28 1.44 -24.15
CA LEU A 273 1.07 1.62 -22.92
C LEU A 273 2.48 2.18 -23.17
N ASP A 274 3.12 1.87 -24.30
CA ASP A 274 4.45 2.40 -24.62
C ASP A 274 4.43 3.91 -24.79
N THR A 275 3.35 4.45 -25.38
CA THR A 275 3.14 5.90 -25.47
C THR A 275 2.94 6.51 -24.09
N VAL A 276 2.15 5.87 -23.23
CA VAL A 276 1.97 6.33 -21.84
C VAL A 276 3.30 6.33 -21.09
N ARG A 277 4.12 5.28 -21.20
CA ARG A 277 5.45 5.20 -20.59
C ARG A 277 6.38 6.29 -21.08
N GLN A 278 6.46 6.51 -22.38
CA GLN A 278 7.26 7.57 -22.98
C GLN A 278 6.86 8.95 -22.41
N LEU A 279 5.56 9.24 -22.39
CA LEU A 279 5.04 10.50 -21.85
C LEU A 279 5.35 10.65 -20.35
N LYS A 280 5.13 9.61 -19.54
CA LYS A 280 5.16 9.71 -18.08
C LYS A 280 6.54 9.48 -17.46
N GLU A 281 7.27 8.49 -17.93
CA GLU A 281 8.55 8.05 -17.35
C GLU A 281 9.75 8.80 -17.96
N VAL A 282 9.69 9.10 -19.26
CA VAL A 282 10.80 9.76 -20.00
C VAL A 282 10.59 11.26 -20.10
N GLU A 283 9.50 11.69 -20.72
CA GLU A 283 9.27 13.11 -21.07
C GLU A 283 8.64 13.92 -19.93
N ARG A 284 8.06 13.25 -18.94
CA ARG A 284 7.33 13.85 -17.81
C ARG A 284 6.19 14.78 -18.24
N LYS A 285 5.51 14.41 -19.32
CA LYS A 285 4.36 15.11 -19.92
C LYS A 285 3.02 14.67 -19.32
N ARG A 286 1.94 15.30 -19.80
CA ARG A 286 0.56 15.03 -19.40
C ARG A 286 -0.09 14.02 -20.35
N LEU A 287 -1.11 13.30 -19.88
CA LEU A 287 -1.82 12.33 -20.72
C LEU A 287 -2.59 12.98 -21.87
N LYS A 288 -2.94 14.27 -21.80
CA LYS A 288 -3.52 14.99 -22.95
C LYS A 288 -2.66 14.92 -24.22
N ASP A 289 -1.35 14.72 -24.08
CA ASP A 289 -0.45 14.63 -25.23
C ASP A 289 -0.56 13.27 -25.93
N TYR A 290 -1.19 12.27 -25.30
CA TYR A 290 -1.47 10.95 -25.89
C TYR A 290 -2.35 11.05 -27.15
N VAL A 291 -3.39 11.89 -27.14
CA VAL A 291 -4.33 12.02 -28.28
C VAL A 291 -3.70 12.73 -29.48
N SER A 292 -2.55 13.40 -29.29
CA SER A 292 -1.76 13.95 -30.41
C SER A 292 -1.06 12.85 -31.20
N ILE A 293 -0.78 11.72 -30.56
CA ILE A 293 -0.13 10.54 -31.15
C ILE A 293 -1.18 9.51 -31.59
N HIS A 294 -2.28 9.40 -30.84
CA HIS A 294 -3.41 8.50 -31.09
C HIS A 294 -4.70 9.31 -31.33
N PRO A 295 -4.94 9.80 -32.56
CA PRO A 295 -6.05 10.74 -32.85
C PRO A 295 -7.45 10.10 -32.78
N SER A 296 -7.54 8.77 -32.69
CA SER A 296 -8.79 8.04 -32.43
C SER A 296 -9.17 8.00 -30.96
N ALA A 297 -8.26 8.37 -30.06
CA ALA A 297 -8.50 8.45 -28.63
C ALA A 297 -9.03 9.83 -28.24
N GLU A 298 -9.74 9.87 -27.12
CA GLU A 298 -10.35 11.06 -26.57
C GLU A 298 -9.61 11.48 -25.29
N TYR A 299 -9.53 12.79 -25.06
CA TYR A 299 -9.09 13.35 -23.78
C TYR A 299 -10.22 14.15 -23.17
N HIS A 300 -10.48 13.90 -21.89
CA HIS A 300 -11.52 14.54 -21.11
C HIS A 300 -10.88 15.30 -19.95
N GLU A 301 -11.24 16.58 -19.77
CA GLU A 301 -10.74 17.39 -18.66
C GLU A 301 -11.38 16.97 -17.33
N GLY A 302 -10.57 16.95 -16.27
CA GLY A 302 -10.98 16.48 -14.94
C GLY A 302 -10.92 14.96 -14.82
N CYS A 303 -10.31 14.45 -13.75
CA CYS A 303 -10.05 13.01 -13.60
C CYS A 303 -11.25 12.20 -13.09
N ALA A 304 -12.20 12.83 -12.39
CA ALA A 304 -13.33 12.13 -11.74
C ALA A 304 -14.26 11.43 -12.74
N GLY A 305 -14.37 11.96 -13.97
CA GLY A 305 -15.24 11.40 -15.01
C GLY A 305 -14.79 10.04 -15.55
N ILE A 306 -13.58 9.56 -15.23
CA ILE A 306 -13.08 8.28 -15.72
C ILE A 306 -14.00 7.10 -15.38
N TRP A 307 -14.69 7.16 -14.23
CA TRP A 307 -15.60 6.10 -13.75
C TRP A 307 -16.92 6.03 -14.52
N THR A 308 -17.19 7.00 -15.41
CA THR A 308 -18.35 6.98 -16.30
C THR A 308 -18.16 6.07 -17.52
N ILE A 309 -16.92 5.68 -17.82
CA ILE A 309 -16.59 4.80 -18.93
C ILE A 309 -17.09 3.36 -18.64
N PRO A 310 -17.93 2.77 -19.51
CA PRO A 310 -18.39 1.40 -19.30
C PRO A 310 -17.24 0.39 -19.29
N CYS A 311 -17.15 -0.41 -18.23
CA CYS A 311 -16.12 -1.42 -18.07
C CYS A 311 -16.64 -2.63 -17.29
N ALA A 312 -15.95 -3.75 -17.43
CA ALA A 312 -16.18 -4.96 -16.67
C ALA A 312 -15.38 -4.95 -15.36
N ILE A 313 -14.17 -4.36 -15.39
CA ILE A 313 -13.21 -4.31 -14.29
C ILE A 313 -12.71 -2.87 -14.12
N ALA A 314 -12.77 -2.34 -12.89
CA ALA A 314 -12.20 -1.03 -12.55
C ALA A 314 -11.03 -1.18 -11.57
N LEU A 315 -9.91 -0.52 -11.86
CA LEU A 315 -8.68 -0.59 -11.06
C LEU A 315 -8.24 0.82 -10.60
N PRO A 316 -8.76 1.34 -9.48
CA PRO A 316 -8.35 2.64 -8.94
C PRO A 316 -6.91 2.63 -8.42
N CYS A 317 -6.04 3.40 -9.09
CA CYS A 317 -4.58 3.39 -8.88
C CYS A 317 -3.96 4.79 -8.79
N ALA A 318 -4.73 5.86 -8.52
CA ALA A 318 -4.22 7.23 -8.50
C ALA A 318 -4.01 7.76 -7.07
N THR A 319 -5.10 7.96 -6.32
CA THR A 319 -5.08 8.65 -5.01
C THR A 319 -6.15 8.10 -4.07
N GLN A 320 -6.05 8.45 -2.80
CA GLN A 320 -7.12 8.19 -1.82
C GLN A 320 -8.43 8.92 -2.22
N ASN A 321 -9.58 8.33 -1.88
CA ASN A 321 -10.93 8.88 -2.11
C ASN A 321 -11.16 9.39 -3.55
N GLU A 322 -10.62 8.68 -4.55
CA GLU A 322 -10.82 9.01 -5.97
C GLU A 322 -12.10 8.39 -6.56
N LEU A 323 -12.74 7.47 -5.86
CA LEU A 323 -13.95 6.77 -6.28
C LEU A 323 -14.99 6.89 -5.15
N ASP A 324 -16.00 7.74 -5.36
CA ASP A 324 -17.09 7.99 -4.42
C ASP A 324 -18.33 7.13 -4.70
N GLY A 325 -19.36 7.25 -3.85
CA GLY A 325 -20.60 6.47 -3.98
C GLY A 325 -21.33 6.71 -5.31
N GLU A 326 -21.32 7.93 -5.85
CA GLU A 326 -21.97 8.22 -7.14
C GLU A 326 -21.24 7.53 -8.29
N ALA A 327 -19.90 7.60 -8.31
CA ALA A 327 -19.08 6.88 -9.27
C ALA A 327 -19.26 5.35 -9.15
N ALA A 328 -19.39 4.82 -7.93
CA ALA A 328 -19.65 3.40 -7.69
C ALA A 328 -20.99 2.95 -8.30
N GLU A 329 -22.06 3.72 -8.11
CA GLU A 329 -23.38 3.43 -8.70
C GLU A 329 -23.34 3.46 -10.23
N ILE A 330 -22.60 4.41 -10.81
CA ILE A 330 -22.40 4.49 -12.26
C ILE A 330 -21.66 3.26 -12.79
N LEU A 331 -20.60 2.81 -12.10
CA LEU A 331 -19.86 1.60 -12.47
C LEU A 331 -20.76 0.37 -12.45
N VAL A 332 -21.53 0.18 -11.39
CA VAL A 332 -22.49 -0.93 -11.28
C VAL A 332 -23.50 -0.90 -12.42
N LYS A 333 -24.11 0.28 -12.68
CA LYS A 333 -25.08 0.47 -13.77
C LYS A 333 -24.49 0.16 -15.14
N ASN A 334 -23.20 0.43 -15.34
CA ASN A 334 -22.48 0.17 -16.58
C ASN A 334 -22.00 -1.28 -16.74
N GLY A 335 -22.36 -2.19 -15.83
CA GLY A 335 -22.03 -3.61 -15.91
C GLY A 335 -20.66 -3.98 -15.36
N CYS A 336 -20.04 -3.11 -14.55
CA CYS A 336 -18.86 -3.46 -13.79
C CYS A 336 -19.20 -4.60 -12.84
N TYR A 337 -18.35 -5.63 -12.78
CA TYR A 337 -18.50 -6.76 -11.86
C TYR A 337 -17.32 -6.94 -10.92
N ALA A 338 -16.23 -6.19 -11.11
CA ALA A 338 -15.03 -6.27 -10.27
C ALA A 338 -14.33 -4.93 -10.10
N VAL A 339 -13.92 -4.63 -8.87
CA VAL A 339 -13.16 -3.42 -8.53
C VAL A 339 -11.96 -3.84 -7.67
N GLY A 340 -10.75 -3.43 -8.06
CA GLY A 340 -9.52 -3.78 -7.36
C GLY A 340 -8.68 -2.56 -7.02
N GLU A 341 -8.45 -2.31 -5.73
CA GLU A 341 -7.75 -1.11 -5.28
C GLU A 341 -6.22 -1.23 -5.40
N GLY A 342 -5.63 -0.46 -6.32
CA GLY A 342 -4.18 -0.31 -6.45
C GLY A 342 -3.59 0.81 -5.59
N ALA A 343 -4.35 1.89 -5.39
CA ALA A 343 -3.99 2.96 -4.45
C ALA A 343 -4.33 2.56 -3.00
N ASN A 344 -3.90 3.37 -2.03
CA ASN A 344 -4.30 3.18 -0.63
C ASN A 344 -5.61 3.94 -0.38
N MET A 345 -6.68 3.20 -0.04
CA MET A 345 -8.03 3.74 0.23
C MET A 345 -8.57 4.65 -0.90
N PRO A 346 -8.55 4.20 -2.18
CA PRO A 346 -9.12 4.99 -3.26
C PRO A 346 -10.65 5.10 -3.21
N SER A 347 -11.35 4.10 -2.70
CA SER A 347 -12.81 4.12 -2.61
C SER A 347 -13.25 4.75 -1.29
N THR A 348 -14.26 5.63 -1.33
CA THR A 348 -14.88 6.13 -0.10
C THR A 348 -15.70 5.02 0.59
N PRO A 349 -16.04 5.15 1.89
CA PRO A 349 -16.90 4.18 2.56
C PRO A 349 -18.22 3.94 1.82
N GLU A 350 -18.82 5.00 1.27
CA GLU A 350 -20.06 4.92 0.50
C GLU A 350 -19.89 4.09 -0.78
N ALA A 351 -18.75 4.24 -1.47
CA ALA A 351 -18.45 3.42 -2.65
C ALA A 351 -18.29 1.93 -2.29
N VAL A 352 -17.60 1.64 -1.18
CA VAL A 352 -17.43 0.27 -0.68
C VAL A 352 -18.79 -0.35 -0.38
N ASP A 353 -19.68 0.38 0.28
CA ASP A 353 -21.04 -0.09 0.58
C ASP A 353 -21.82 -0.42 -0.70
N VAL A 354 -21.77 0.44 -1.72
CA VAL A 354 -22.40 0.19 -3.03
C VAL A 354 -21.88 -1.11 -3.65
N PHE A 355 -20.56 -1.31 -3.63
CA PHE A 355 -19.93 -2.52 -4.19
C PHE A 355 -20.34 -3.79 -3.43
N LEU A 356 -20.37 -3.74 -2.10
CA LEU A 356 -20.77 -4.88 -1.27
C LEU A 356 -22.25 -5.21 -1.45
N GLN A 357 -23.13 -4.21 -1.48
CA GLN A 357 -24.57 -4.38 -1.68
C GLN A 357 -24.89 -5.02 -3.04
N HIS A 358 -24.19 -4.61 -4.09
CA HIS A 358 -24.35 -5.13 -5.45
C HIS A 358 -23.52 -6.39 -5.74
N LYS A 359 -22.83 -6.95 -4.73
CA LYS A 359 -21.99 -8.16 -4.85
C LYS A 359 -20.91 -8.05 -5.92
N ILE A 360 -20.36 -6.85 -6.09
CA ILE A 360 -19.16 -6.60 -6.90
C ILE A 360 -17.98 -7.34 -6.26
N ILE A 361 -17.14 -7.95 -7.09
CA ILE A 361 -15.89 -8.57 -6.64
C ILE A 361 -14.95 -7.43 -6.23
N TYR A 362 -14.96 -7.11 -4.94
CA TYR A 362 -14.23 -5.97 -4.41
C TYR A 362 -12.93 -6.40 -3.74
N GLY A 363 -11.79 -6.05 -4.34
CA GLY A 363 -10.46 -6.31 -3.81
C GLY A 363 -9.92 -5.12 -3.00
N PRO A 364 -9.93 -5.18 -1.66
CA PRO A 364 -9.51 -4.05 -0.82
C PRO A 364 -8.01 -3.81 -0.93
N GLY A 365 -7.59 -2.54 -0.84
CA GLY A 365 -6.20 -2.13 -1.06
C GLY A 365 -5.21 -2.86 -0.16
N LYS A 366 -5.55 -3.11 1.10
CA LYS A 366 -4.71 -3.88 2.04
C LYS A 366 -4.34 -5.28 1.55
N ALA A 367 -5.16 -5.90 0.71
CA ALA A 367 -4.91 -7.19 0.10
C ALA A 367 -4.41 -7.01 -1.35
N ALA A 368 -5.15 -6.31 -2.19
CA ALA A 368 -4.92 -6.22 -3.62
C ALA A 368 -3.58 -5.54 -3.96
N ASN A 369 -3.20 -4.46 -3.27
CA ASN A 369 -1.96 -3.74 -3.54
C ASN A 369 -0.77 -4.22 -2.66
N ALA A 370 -0.91 -5.35 -1.95
CA ALA A 370 0.13 -5.89 -1.07
C ALA A 370 1.38 -6.39 -1.82
N GLY A 371 1.33 -6.53 -3.15
CA GLY A 371 2.47 -6.96 -3.96
C GLY A 371 3.73 -6.13 -3.74
N GLY A 372 3.59 -4.81 -3.56
CA GLY A 372 4.72 -3.93 -3.27
C GLY A 372 5.47 -4.26 -1.98
N VAL A 373 4.74 -4.63 -0.91
CA VAL A 373 5.37 -5.03 0.35
C VAL A 373 5.84 -6.49 0.34
N ALA A 374 5.15 -7.35 -0.41
CA ALA A 374 5.60 -8.72 -0.67
C ALA A 374 6.98 -8.74 -1.33
N VAL A 375 7.18 -7.98 -2.42
CA VAL A 375 8.50 -7.90 -3.08
C VAL A 375 9.53 -7.19 -2.21
N SER A 376 9.14 -6.24 -1.36
CA SER A 376 10.05 -5.68 -0.34
C SER A 376 10.54 -6.75 0.65
N ALA A 377 9.69 -7.69 1.07
CA ALA A 377 10.13 -8.81 1.90
C ALA A 377 10.94 -9.86 1.13
N LEU A 378 10.66 -10.07 -0.16
CA LEU A 378 11.53 -10.86 -1.05
C LEU A 378 12.91 -10.22 -1.22
N GLU A 379 12.99 -8.88 -1.27
CA GLU A 379 14.26 -8.15 -1.26
C GLU A 379 15.01 -8.43 0.06
N MET A 380 14.34 -8.43 1.21
CA MET A 380 14.95 -8.80 2.49
C MET A 380 15.51 -10.23 2.45
N SER A 381 14.76 -11.20 1.94
CA SER A 381 15.24 -12.58 1.79
C SER A 381 16.50 -12.66 0.91
N GLN A 382 16.49 -12.00 -0.24
CA GLN A 382 17.65 -11.89 -1.14
C GLN A 382 18.87 -11.29 -0.45
N ASN A 383 18.66 -10.24 0.35
CA ASN A 383 19.72 -9.56 1.10
C ASN A 383 20.30 -10.48 2.19
N SER A 384 19.45 -11.22 2.92
CA SER A 384 19.89 -12.19 3.92
C SER A 384 20.67 -13.36 3.30
N MET A 385 20.26 -13.83 2.12
CA MET A 385 20.98 -14.87 1.36
C MET A 385 22.23 -14.36 0.66
N ARG A 386 22.38 -13.03 0.49
CA ARG A 386 23.36 -12.39 -0.40
C ARG A 386 23.27 -12.92 -1.83
N TYR A 387 22.05 -13.15 -2.30
CA TYR A 387 21.77 -13.74 -3.62
C TYR A 387 20.66 -12.94 -4.31
N SER A 388 20.85 -12.65 -5.59
CA SER A 388 19.87 -11.93 -6.41
C SER A 388 19.11 -12.91 -7.30
N TRP A 389 17.79 -12.84 -7.24
CA TRP A 389 16.92 -13.61 -8.11
C TRP A 389 16.74 -12.93 -9.46
N THR A 390 16.45 -13.75 -10.48
CA THR A 390 15.95 -13.28 -11.77
C THR A 390 14.58 -12.62 -11.64
N PHE A 391 14.17 -11.86 -12.65
CA PHE A 391 12.84 -11.23 -12.65
C PHE A 391 11.73 -12.30 -12.59
N GLU A 392 11.89 -13.39 -13.34
CA GLU A 392 10.95 -14.50 -13.45
C GLU A 392 10.75 -15.20 -12.10
N GLU A 393 11.83 -15.42 -11.35
CA GLU A 393 11.76 -15.99 -10.00
C GLU A 393 11.04 -15.08 -9.02
N VAL A 394 11.27 -13.76 -9.08
CA VAL A 394 10.56 -12.79 -8.22
C VAL A 394 9.08 -12.72 -8.60
N ASP A 395 8.75 -12.64 -9.89
CA ASP A 395 7.37 -12.55 -10.39
C ASP A 395 6.56 -13.81 -10.04
N ALA A 396 7.15 -15.00 -10.20
CA ALA A 396 6.52 -16.26 -9.81
C ALA A 396 6.22 -16.32 -8.30
N LYS A 397 7.15 -15.87 -7.45
CA LYS A 397 6.93 -15.79 -6.00
C LYS A 397 5.85 -14.76 -5.65
N LEU A 398 5.89 -13.59 -6.29
CA LEU A 398 4.86 -12.55 -6.12
C LEU A 398 3.47 -13.10 -6.47
N LYS A 399 3.32 -13.76 -7.62
CA LYS A 399 2.04 -14.37 -8.02
C LYS A 399 1.51 -15.33 -6.96
N ASN A 400 2.34 -16.25 -6.49
CA ASN A 400 1.95 -17.21 -5.45
C ASN A 400 1.55 -16.53 -4.13
N ILE A 401 2.24 -15.46 -3.74
CA ILE A 401 1.89 -14.67 -2.55
C ILE A 401 0.52 -14.03 -2.73
N MET A 402 0.22 -13.42 -3.88
CA MET A 402 -1.09 -12.79 -4.11
C MET A 402 -2.25 -13.80 -4.13
N VAL A 403 -2.03 -14.98 -4.71
CA VAL A 403 -2.98 -16.09 -4.68
C VAL A 403 -3.27 -16.52 -3.24
N ASN A 404 -2.23 -16.66 -2.42
CA ASN A 404 -2.39 -16.99 -1.00
C ASN A 404 -3.13 -15.89 -0.22
N ILE A 405 -2.86 -14.61 -0.49
CA ILE A 405 -3.58 -13.49 0.12
C ILE A 405 -5.08 -13.60 -0.18
N TYR A 406 -5.44 -13.86 -1.45
CA TYR A 406 -6.84 -14.06 -1.85
C TYR A 406 -7.49 -15.22 -1.08
N HIS A 407 -6.87 -16.41 -1.08
CA HIS A 407 -7.45 -17.56 -0.41
C HIS A 407 -7.59 -17.37 1.10
N ASN A 408 -6.61 -16.73 1.75
CA ASN A 408 -6.69 -16.42 3.18
C ASN A 408 -7.84 -15.47 3.50
N ALA A 409 -7.99 -14.39 2.72
CA ALA A 409 -9.08 -13.43 2.90
C ALA A 409 -10.45 -14.08 2.62
N SER A 410 -10.58 -14.81 1.52
CA SER A 410 -11.82 -15.50 1.13
C SER A 410 -12.25 -16.54 2.17
N LYS A 411 -11.30 -17.37 2.65
CA LYS A 411 -11.55 -18.37 3.68
C LYS A 411 -11.99 -17.73 5.00
N ALA A 412 -11.27 -16.69 5.45
CA ALA A 412 -11.61 -15.98 6.67
C ALA A 412 -12.99 -15.32 6.58
N ALA A 413 -13.32 -14.71 5.44
CA ALA A 413 -14.63 -14.15 5.19
C ALA A 413 -15.72 -15.22 5.33
N GLN A 414 -15.54 -16.40 4.73
CA GLN A 414 -16.48 -17.51 4.84
C GLN A 414 -16.63 -18.03 6.28
N GLU A 415 -15.53 -18.24 7.00
CA GLU A 415 -15.51 -18.80 8.35
C GLU A 415 -16.22 -17.92 9.38
N PHE A 416 -16.17 -16.60 9.19
CA PHE A 416 -16.76 -15.61 10.11
C PHE A 416 -18.07 -15.00 9.62
N GLY A 417 -18.73 -15.62 8.63
CA GLY A 417 -20.09 -15.25 8.21
C GLY A 417 -20.18 -14.08 7.22
N PHE A 418 -19.06 -13.73 6.59
CA PHE A 418 -18.92 -12.64 5.62
C PHE A 418 -18.62 -13.17 4.21
N ALA A 419 -19.12 -14.34 3.83
CA ALA A 419 -18.80 -14.98 2.54
C ALA A 419 -18.93 -13.99 1.35
N GLY A 420 -17.86 -13.86 0.56
CA GLY A 420 -17.77 -12.91 -0.57
C GLY A 420 -17.30 -11.50 -0.21
N ASN A 421 -17.31 -11.11 1.07
CA ASN A 421 -16.78 -9.82 1.53
C ASN A 421 -15.28 -9.93 1.86
N LEU A 422 -14.44 -9.63 0.87
CA LEU A 422 -12.99 -9.65 1.01
C LEU A 422 -12.44 -8.54 1.91
N VAL A 423 -13.21 -7.47 2.21
CA VAL A 423 -12.82 -6.42 3.17
C VAL A 423 -12.73 -7.02 4.57
N ALA A 424 -13.83 -7.63 5.04
CA ALA A 424 -13.87 -8.32 6.32
C ALA A 424 -12.87 -9.48 6.34
N GLY A 425 -12.84 -10.28 5.27
CA GLY A 425 -11.89 -11.39 5.14
C GLY A 425 -10.42 -10.98 5.30
N ALA A 426 -10.00 -9.90 4.64
CA ALA A 426 -8.64 -9.39 4.72
C ALA A 426 -8.29 -8.88 6.13
N ASN A 427 -9.20 -8.15 6.78
CA ASN A 427 -9.01 -7.70 8.16
C ASN A 427 -8.87 -8.88 9.13
N ILE A 428 -9.79 -9.85 9.03
CA ILE A 428 -9.85 -11.02 9.92
C ILE A 428 -8.61 -11.90 9.72
N ALA A 429 -8.27 -12.24 8.48
CA ALA A 429 -7.08 -13.06 8.20
C ALA A 429 -5.79 -12.38 8.65
N GLY A 430 -5.66 -11.08 8.39
CA GLY A 430 -4.51 -10.29 8.83
C GLY A 430 -4.40 -10.25 10.36
N PHE A 431 -5.52 -10.03 11.06
CA PHE A 431 -5.58 -9.99 12.52
C PHE A 431 -5.26 -11.35 13.14
N LEU A 432 -5.90 -12.44 12.70
CA LEU A 432 -5.79 -13.75 13.33
C LEU A 432 -4.33 -14.23 13.41
N LYS A 433 -3.56 -14.10 12.34
CA LYS A 433 -2.15 -14.52 12.34
C LYS A 433 -1.31 -13.74 13.37
N VAL A 434 -1.55 -12.43 13.50
CA VAL A 434 -0.84 -11.58 14.47
C VAL A 434 -1.32 -11.89 15.90
N ALA A 435 -2.64 -12.02 16.10
CA ALA A 435 -3.25 -12.34 17.37
C ALA A 435 -2.75 -13.68 17.94
N GLU A 436 -2.67 -14.73 17.12
CA GLU A 436 -2.12 -16.01 17.55
C GLU A 436 -0.64 -15.90 17.93
N ALA A 437 0.16 -15.18 17.14
CA ALA A 437 1.57 -14.97 17.44
C ALA A 437 1.77 -14.19 18.75
N MET A 438 1.01 -13.11 18.95
CA MET A 438 1.02 -12.30 20.17
C MET A 438 0.60 -13.11 21.40
N LYS A 439 -0.43 -13.94 21.28
CA LYS A 439 -0.87 -14.83 22.37
C LYS A 439 0.23 -15.84 22.71
N ALA A 440 0.83 -16.48 21.70
CA ALA A 440 1.87 -17.48 21.90
C ALA A 440 3.16 -16.90 22.51
N GLN A 441 3.49 -15.64 22.22
CA GLN A 441 4.67 -14.94 22.74
C GLN A 441 4.45 -14.34 24.13
N GLY A 442 3.22 -14.41 24.68
CA GLY A 442 2.88 -13.89 26.00
C GLY A 442 2.63 -12.38 26.04
N THR A 443 2.77 -11.81 27.23
CA THR A 443 2.52 -10.39 27.49
C THR A 443 3.85 -9.63 27.47
N VAL A 444 4.17 -9.07 26.30
CA VAL A 444 5.40 -8.31 26.02
C VAL A 444 5.10 -7.01 25.29
#